data_AF-A0A2A9CSQ0-F1
#
_entry.id   AF-A0A2A9CSQ0-F1
#
_cell.length_a   1.000
_cell.length_b   1.000
_cell.length_c   1.000
_cell.angle_alpha   90.00
_cell.angle_beta   90.00
_cell.angle_gamma   90.00
#
_symmetry.space_group_name_H-M   'P 1'
#
loop_
_entity.id
_entity.type
_entity.pdbx_description
1 polymer ?
#
loop_
_entity_poly.entity_id
_entity_poly.type
_entity_poly.pdbx_seq_one_letter_code
_entity_poly.pdbx_strand_id
1 'polypeptide(L)'
;MADHLIEMQIAAGEAHDLLMRWQLIRVRLHHKLTIETVAERMGCAPRDVIQDMELVDSNPTLGTVRRYALAVGALLTRDVVPEIIAEPEAES
;
A
#
# COMPACT_ATOMS: atom_id res chain seq x y z
N MET A 1 9.20 -14.64 -23.32
CA MET A 1 7.75 -14.55 -23.03
C MET A 1 7.46 -14.62 -21.54
N ALA A 2 8.03 -15.59 -20.79
CA ALA A 2 7.87 -15.65 -19.33
C ALA A 2 8.38 -14.39 -18.60
N ASP A 3 9.56 -13.86 -19.00
CA ASP A 3 10.18 -12.69 -18.39
C ASP A 3 9.29 -11.44 -18.44
N HIS A 4 8.68 -11.15 -19.60
CA HIS A 4 7.75 -10.04 -19.76
C HIS A 4 6.47 -10.19 -18.92
N LEU A 5 5.99 -11.42 -18.71
CA LEU A 5 4.82 -11.67 -17.86
C LEU A 5 5.13 -11.38 -16.39
N ILE A 6 6.34 -11.70 -15.93
CA ILE A 6 6.81 -11.39 -14.58
C ILE A 6 6.93 -9.87 -14.40
N GLU A 7 7.53 -9.15 -15.36
CA GLU A 7 7.60 -7.69 -15.34
C GLU A 7 6.20 -7.05 -15.27
N MET A 8 5.24 -7.57 -16.06
CA MET A 8 3.85 -7.10 -16.03
C MET A 8 3.17 -7.38 -14.68
N GLN A 9 3.45 -8.51 -14.04
CA GLN A 9 2.91 -8.84 -12.72
C GLN A 9 3.47 -7.90 -11.63
N ILE A 10 4.77 -7.60 -11.66
CA ILE A 10 5.42 -6.65 -10.75
C ILE A 10 4.78 -5.26 -10.91
N ALA A 11 4.69 -4.77 -12.16
CA ALA A 11 4.08 -3.48 -12.44
C ALA A 11 2.60 -3.40 -12.01
N ALA A 12 1.85 -4.49 -12.19
CA ALA A 12 0.46 -4.58 -11.72
C ALA A 12 0.37 -4.52 -10.18
N GLY A 13 1.31 -5.16 -9.47
CA GLY A 13 1.41 -5.08 -8.01
C GLY A 13 1.68 -3.66 -7.53
N GLU A 14 2.67 -2.98 -8.12
CA GLU A 14 3.01 -1.58 -7.79
C GLU A 14 1.83 -0.62 -8.05
N ALA A 15 1.13 -0.81 -9.18
CA ALA A 15 -0.06 -0.02 -9.50
C ALA A 15 -1.21 -0.27 -8.50
N HIS A 16 -1.38 -1.51 -8.03
CA HIS A 16 -2.37 -1.86 -7.02
C HIS A 16 -2.08 -1.18 -5.69
N ASP A 17 -0.81 -1.20 -5.25
CA ASP A 17 -0.39 -0.55 -4.00
C ASP A 17 -0.58 0.97 -4.06
N LEU A 18 -0.23 1.59 -5.18
CA LEU A 18 -0.47 3.01 -5.40
C LEU A 18 -1.97 3.34 -5.34
N LEU A 19 -2.81 2.55 -6.01
CA LEU A 19 -4.26 2.75 -6.01
C LEU A 19 -4.85 2.62 -4.61
N MET A 20 -4.44 1.61 -3.85
CA MET A 20 -4.85 1.39 -2.47
C MET A 20 -4.50 2.61 -1.59
N ARG A 21 -3.27 3.12 -1.72
CA ARG A 21 -2.82 4.30 -0.97
C ARG A 21 -3.66 5.53 -1.29
N TRP A 22 -3.93 5.77 -2.57
CA TRP A 22 -4.82 6.85 -3.01
C TRP A 22 -6.24 6.72 -2.45
N GLN A 23 -6.79 5.51 -2.42
CA GLN A 23 -8.12 5.27 -1.84
C GLN A 23 -8.15 5.61 -0.34
N LEU A 24 -7.12 5.25 0.42
CA LEU A 24 -7.02 5.60 1.84
C LEU A 24 -6.92 7.11 2.06
N ILE A 25 -6.12 7.82 1.27
CA ILE A 25 -6.01 9.28 1.34
C ILE A 25 -7.36 9.94 1.00
N ARG A 26 -8.10 9.39 0.03
CA ARG A 26 -9.45 9.85 -0.30
C ARG A 26 -10.43 9.65 0.85
N VAL A 27 -10.36 8.53 1.57
CA VAL A 27 -11.19 8.31 2.78
C VAL A 27 -10.85 9.34 3.86
N ARG A 28 -9.56 9.61 4.11
CA ARG A 28 -9.14 10.68 5.04
C ARG A 28 -9.79 12.01 4.68
N LEU A 29 -9.65 12.42 3.42
CA LEU A 29 -10.18 13.68 2.89
C LEU A 29 -11.71 13.73 2.98
N HIS A 30 -12.39 12.63 2.66
CA HIS A 30 -13.84 12.51 2.76
C HIS A 30 -14.34 12.69 4.20
N HIS A 31 -13.65 12.09 5.16
CA HIS A 31 -13.92 12.25 6.59
C HIS A 31 -13.40 13.58 7.17
N LYS A 32 -12.78 14.43 6.35
CA LYS A 32 -12.22 15.75 6.73
C LYS A 32 -11.23 15.67 7.88
N LEU A 33 -10.46 14.58 7.96
CA LEU A 33 -9.44 14.40 8.98
C LEU A 33 -8.16 15.14 8.58
N THR A 34 -7.61 15.92 9.50
CA THR A 34 -6.31 16.56 9.28
C THR A 34 -5.18 15.55 9.51
N ILE A 35 -3.97 15.87 9.05
CA ILE A 35 -2.80 15.03 9.29
C ILE A 35 -2.56 14.88 10.80
N GLU A 36 -2.77 15.95 11.57
CA GLU A 36 -2.58 15.97 13.02
C GLU A 36 -3.54 15.00 13.70
N THR A 37 -4.81 14.98 13.31
CA THR A 37 -5.79 14.01 13.84
C THR A 37 -5.42 12.58 13.48
N VAL A 38 -4.94 12.33 12.26
CA VAL A 38 -4.49 10.99 11.85
C VAL A 38 -3.25 10.57 12.67
N ALA A 39 -2.28 11.47 12.84
CA ALA A 39 -1.07 11.22 13.59
C ALA A 39 -1.35 10.93 15.07
N GLU A 40 -2.26 11.69 15.68
CA GLU A 40 -2.75 11.44 17.04
C GLU A 40 -3.37 10.04 17.17
N ARG A 41 -4.24 9.66 16.21
CA ARG A 41 -4.85 8.31 16.18
C ARG A 41 -3.83 7.19 15.92
N MET A 42 -2.76 7.50 15.19
CA MET A 42 -1.67 6.56 14.92
C MET A 42 -0.62 6.52 16.03
N GLY A 43 -0.63 7.47 16.97
CA GLY A 43 0.35 7.60 18.04
C GLY A 43 1.75 8.01 17.56
N CYS A 44 1.84 8.79 16.48
CA CYS A 44 3.11 9.24 15.88
C CYS A 44 3.11 10.75 15.61
N ALA A 45 4.22 11.31 15.10
CA ALA A 45 4.26 12.71 14.71
C ALA A 45 3.55 12.93 13.36
N PRO A 46 2.96 14.12 13.11
CA PRO A 46 2.38 14.47 11.80
C PRO A 46 3.34 14.30 10.62
N ARG A 47 4.63 14.57 10.84
CA ARG A 47 5.68 14.39 9.83
C ARG A 47 5.80 12.92 9.39
N ASP A 48 5.69 11.98 10.32
CA ASP A 48 5.84 10.55 10.05
C ASP A 48 4.68 10.06 9.17
N VAL A 49 3.46 10.54 9.41
CA VAL A 49 2.30 10.23 8.54
C VAL A 49 2.53 10.70 7.11
N ILE A 50 3.05 11.92 6.93
CA ILE A 50 3.33 12.46 5.60
C ILE A 50 4.43 11.64 4.91
N GLN A 51 5.55 11.41 5.59
CA GLN A 51 6.70 10.72 5.03
C GLN A 51 6.37 9.26 4.69
N ASP A 52 5.65 8.57 5.57
CA ASP A 52 5.41 7.14 5.42
C ASP A 52 4.21 6.84 4.51
N MET A 53 3.23 7.75 4.37
CA MET A 53 1.97 7.44 3.65
C MET A 53 1.55 8.45 2.56
N GLU A 54 1.63 9.76 2.80
CA GLU A 54 1.01 10.74 1.88
C GLU A 54 1.98 11.36 0.87
N LEU A 55 3.29 11.17 1.03
CA LEU A 55 4.27 11.57 0.03
C LEU A 55 4.08 10.75 -1.26
N VAL A 56 4.33 11.37 -2.41
CA VAL A 56 4.23 10.73 -3.74
C VAL A 56 5.11 9.48 -3.82
N ASP A 57 6.34 9.58 -3.32
CA ASP A 57 7.33 8.50 -3.37
C ASP A 57 7.38 7.67 -2.08
N SER A 58 6.33 7.75 -1.24
CA SER A 58 6.26 6.93 -0.03
C SER A 58 6.14 5.44 -0.38
N ASN A 59 6.83 4.58 0.37
CA ASN A 59 6.71 3.13 0.26
C ASN A 59 6.30 2.55 1.63
N PRO A 60 5.02 2.70 2.04
CA PRO A 60 4.57 2.28 3.36
C PRO A 60 4.64 0.78 3.53
N THR A 61 5.08 0.34 4.72
CA THR A 61 4.92 -1.06 5.12
C THR A 61 3.45 -1.43 5.23
N LEU A 62 3.14 -2.73 5.10
CA LEU A 62 1.78 -3.26 5.33
C LEU A 62 1.22 -2.90 6.71
N GLY A 63 2.09 -2.76 7.72
CA GLY A 63 1.72 -2.31 9.07
C GLY A 63 1.32 -0.84 9.10
N THR A 64 2.07 0.02 8.41
CA THR A 64 1.75 1.45 8.25
C THR A 64 0.40 1.64 7.56
N VAL A 65 0.18 0.95 6.43
CA VAL A 65 -1.10 0.97 5.71
C VAL A 65 -2.27 0.57 6.62
N ARG A 66 -2.12 -0.51 7.40
CA ARG A 66 -3.16 -0.98 8.32
C ARG A 66 -3.47 0.05 9.42
N ARG A 67 -2.44 0.63 10.05
CA ARG A 67 -2.64 1.66 11.08
C ARG A 67 -3.30 2.91 10.51
N TYR A 68 -2.89 3.35 9.32
CA TYR A 68 -3.50 4.49 8.64
C TYR A 68 -4.97 4.22 8.33
N ALA A 69 -5.30 3.05 7.77
CA ALA A 69 -6.68 2.65 7.49
C ALA A 69 -7.57 2.74 8.75
N LEU A 70 -7.11 2.20 9.88
CA LEU A 70 -7.81 2.31 11.16
C LEU A 70 -7.97 3.78 11.60
N ALA A 71 -6.91 4.58 11.50
CA ALA A 71 -6.92 5.98 11.89
C ALA A 71 -7.90 6.82 11.05
N VAL A 72 -8.05 6.52 9.76
CA VAL A 72 -8.98 7.22 8.87
C VAL A 72 -10.39 6.63 8.86
N GLY A 73 -10.62 5.50 9.52
CA GLY A 73 -11.91 4.81 9.53
C GLY A 73 -12.22 4.05 8.24
N ALA A 74 -11.20 3.53 7.57
CA ALA A 74 -11.34 2.65 6.41
C ALA A 74 -11.29 1.16 6.81
N LEU A 75 -12.01 0.34 6.05
CA LEU A 75 -11.86 -1.12 6.09
C LEU A 75 -10.87 -1.55 5.02
N LEU A 76 -9.89 -2.37 5.40
CA LEU A 76 -8.86 -2.88 4.51
C LEU A 76 -9.00 -4.39 4.38
N THR A 77 -9.18 -4.88 3.14
CA THR A 77 -9.15 -6.30 2.78
C THR A 77 -7.86 -6.59 2.01
N ARG A 78 -7.30 -7.79 2.18
CA ARG A 78 -6.07 -8.23 1.49
C ARG A 78 -6.21 -9.67 1.07
N ASP A 79 -5.75 -9.96 -0.13
CA ASP A 79 -5.70 -11.30 -0.69
C ASP A 79 -4.24 -11.70 -0.93
N VAL A 80 -3.94 -12.98 -0.76
CA VAL A 80 -2.63 -13.57 -1.08
C VAL A 80 -2.84 -14.56 -2.21
N VAL A 81 -2.11 -14.36 -3.31
CA VAL A 81 -2.18 -15.21 -4.50
C VAL A 81 -0.81 -15.86 -4.74
N PRO A 82 -0.77 -17.08 -5.30
CA PRO A 82 0.50 -17.70 -5.67
C PRO A 82 1.21 -16.89 -6.75
N GLU A 83 2.51 -16.71 -6.59
CA GLU A 83 3.39 -16.19 -7.64
C GLU A 83 3.63 -17.30 -8.68
N ILE A 84 3.59 -16.95 -9.97
CA ILE A 84 3.93 -17.90 -11.04
C ILE A 84 5.46 -17.93 -11.13
N ILE A 85 6.08 -18.81 -10.36
CA ILE A 85 7.52 -19.06 -10.45
C ILE A 85 7.72 -20.08 -11.58
N ALA A 86 8.47 -19.71 -12.63
CA ALA A 86 8.82 -20.65 -13.69
C ALA A 86 9.62 -21.82 -13.08
N GLU A 87 9.19 -23.05 -13.35
CA GLU A 87 9.95 -24.23 -12.90
C GLU A 87 11.34 -24.19 -13.52
N PRO A 88 12.42 -24.44 -12.74
CA PRO A 88 13.75 -24.56 -13.32
C PRO A 88 13.70 -25.70 -14.34
N GLU A 89 14.15 -25.43 -15.57
CA GLU A 89 14.26 -26.44 -16.63
C GLU A 89 14.98 -27.66 -16.04
N ALA A 90 14.27 -28.79 -15.97
CA ALA A 90 14.86 -30.03 -15.49
C ALA A 90 16.03 -30.39 -16.42
N GLU A 91 17.26 -30.21 -15.93
CA GLU A 91 18.46 -30.70 -16.60
C GLU A 91 18.27 -32.20 -16.88
N SER A 92 18.27 -32.53 -18.17
CA SER A 92 18.13 -33.90 -18.70
C SER A 92 19.45 -34.64 -18.69
#